data_AF-A0A1Y3MWN8-F1
#
_entry.id   AF-A0A1Y3MWN8-F1
#
_cell.length_a   1.000
_cell.length_b   1.000
_cell.length_c   1.000
_cell.angle_alpha   90.00
_cell.angle_beta   90.00
_cell.angle_gamma   90.00
#
_symmetry.space_group_name_H-M   'P 1'
#
loop_
_entity.id
_entity.type
_entity.pdbx_description
1 polymer ?
#
loop_
_entity_poly.entity_id
_entity_poly.type
_entity_poly.pdbx_seq_one_letter_code
_entity_poly.pdbx_strand_id
1 'polypeptide(L)'
;MYLDNSDTKKDNIKNRVNIGEENTVFCSNCLQNQKLIVQLLASYDPGDDELYDLTIDQYRKSLESRYPIICSKCAKNVNNELQQQNYHIKTRILNYQLQQSVNQFNSYQNLSFFFLLIWLFAMSYIIFFDTYTLAYHIYGMISFQSF
;
A
#
# COMPACT_ATOMS: atom_id res chain seq x y z
N MET A 1 -2.66 21.69 0.71
CA MET A 1 -2.06 21.56 2.06
C MET A 1 -1.62 20.12 2.21
N TYR A 2 -0.36 19.82 1.87
CA TYR A 2 0.23 18.50 2.06
C TYR A 2 0.50 18.34 3.56
N LEU A 3 -0.08 17.32 4.19
CA LEU A 3 0.25 17.00 5.59
C LEU A 3 1.66 16.43 5.60
N ASP A 4 2.62 17.25 6.02
CA ASP A 4 4.00 16.85 6.27
C ASP A 4 4.02 15.83 7.42
N ASN A 5 4.21 14.56 7.06
CA ASN A 5 4.32 13.43 8.00
C ASN A 5 5.75 13.24 8.53
N SER A 6 6.69 14.12 8.19
CA SER A 6 8.08 14.00 8.62
C SER A 6 8.25 14.33 10.12
N ASP A 7 7.49 15.31 10.61
CA ASP A 7 7.51 15.74 12.02
C ASP A 7 6.87 14.69 12.94
N THR A 8 5.67 14.20 12.60
CA THR A 8 5.00 13.15 13.37
C THR A 8 5.83 11.86 13.42
N LYS A 9 6.55 11.51 12.35
CA LYS A 9 7.45 10.33 12.33
C LYS A 9 8.63 10.52 13.28
N LYS A 10 9.21 11.72 13.34
CA LYS A 10 10.37 12.05 14.18
C LYS A 10 10.01 12.05 15.68
N ASP A 11 8.82 12.54 16.00
CA ASP A 11 8.29 12.56 17.37
C ASP A 11 7.92 11.15 17.87
N ASN A 12 7.36 10.32 17.00
CA ASN A 12 7.05 8.92 17.30
C ASN A 12 8.32 8.08 17.50
N ILE A 13 9.40 8.36 16.77
CA ILE A 13 10.69 7.65 16.94
C ILE A 13 11.37 8.07 18.25
N LYS A 14 11.41 9.38 18.56
CA LYS A 14 11.97 9.86 19.84
C LYS A 14 11.18 9.34 21.05
N ASN A 15 9.85 9.30 20.98
CA ASN A 15 9.04 8.71 22.06
C ASN A 15 9.24 7.19 22.17
N ARG A 16 9.39 6.45 21.08
CA ARG A 16 9.72 5.01 21.14
C ARG A 16 11.07 4.73 21.81
N VAL A 17 12.05 5.60 21.62
CA VAL A 17 13.37 5.48 22.26
C VAL A 17 13.28 5.78 23.76
N ASN A 18 12.49 6.78 24.18
CA ASN A 18 12.30 7.12 25.59
C ASN A 18 11.37 6.15 26.36
N ILE A 19 10.47 5.44 25.69
CA ILE A 19 9.60 4.40 26.30
C ILE A 19 10.36 3.06 26.50
N GLY A 20 11.53 2.92 25.87
CA GLY A 20 12.31 1.68 25.83
C GLY A 20 12.97 1.24 27.14
N GLU A 21 13.04 2.10 28.17
CA GLU A 21 13.72 1.77 29.43
C GLU A 21 12.78 1.46 30.61
N GLU A 22 11.52 1.91 30.60
CA GLU A 22 10.64 1.76 31.77
C GLU A 22 9.38 0.90 31.53
N ASN A 23 8.98 0.60 30.28
CA ASN A 23 7.78 -0.20 29.99
C ASN A 23 7.99 -1.22 28.86
N THR A 24 8.90 -2.17 29.06
CA THR A 24 9.08 -3.25 28.09
C THR A 24 7.87 -4.19 28.10
N VAL A 25 7.17 -4.30 26.96
CA VAL A 25 6.00 -5.19 26.77
C VAL A 25 6.34 -6.66 27.08
N PHE A 26 7.61 -7.03 26.91
CA PHE A 26 8.19 -8.32 27.26
C PHE A 26 9.10 -8.20 28.48
N CYS A 27 9.18 -9.25 29.30
CA CYS A 27 10.19 -9.35 30.36
C CYS A 27 11.57 -9.74 29.79
N SER A 28 12.62 -9.51 30.57
CA SER A 28 14.00 -9.86 30.21
C SER A 28 14.16 -11.33 29.82
N ASN A 29 13.53 -12.25 30.56
CA ASN A 29 13.59 -13.68 30.29
C ASN A 29 12.96 -14.05 28.93
N CYS A 30 11.81 -13.45 28.57
CA CYS A 30 11.19 -13.69 27.26
C CYS A 30 12.06 -13.15 26.12
N LEU A 31 12.67 -11.98 26.31
CA LEU A 31 13.61 -11.41 25.33
C LEU A 31 14.86 -12.28 25.17
N GLN A 32 15.39 -12.85 26.26
CA GLN A 32 16.51 -13.78 26.22
C GLN A 32 16.13 -15.10 25.55
N ASN A 33 14.98 -15.69 25.90
CA ASN A 33 14.47 -16.91 25.28
C ASN A 33 14.27 -16.72 23.76
N GLN A 34 13.72 -15.57 23.34
CA GLN A 34 13.54 -15.27 21.92
C GLN A 34 14.88 -15.28 21.18
N LYS A 35 15.91 -14.59 21.71
CA LYS A 35 17.25 -14.57 21.12
C LYS A 35 17.88 -15.97 21.08
N LEU A 36 17.72 -16.73 22.17
CA LEU A 36 18.21 -18.10 22.26
C LEU A 36 17.60 -19.01 21.20
N ILE A 37 16.28 -18.94 20.99
CA ILE A 37 15.59 -19.74 19.98
C ILE A 37 16.10 -19.40 18.58
N VAL A 38 16.24 -18.10 18.25
CA VAL A 38 16.79 -17.67 16.96
C VAL A 38 18.20 -18.21 16.75
N GLN A 39 19.04 -18.15 17.78
CA GLN A 39 20.40 -18.69 17.70
C GLN A 39 20.41 -20.21 17.49
N LEU A 40 19.57 -20.95 18.23
CA LEU A 40 19.49 -22.41 18.12
C LEU A 40 18.93 -22.87 16.78
N LEU A 41 17.94 -22.16 16.23
CA LEU A 41 17.40 -22.42 14.90
C LEU A 41 18.43 -22.09 13.81
N ALA A 42 19.21 -21.02 13.97
CA ALA A 42 20.25 -20.67 13.02
C ALA A 42 21.42 -21.67 13.02
N SER A 43 21.67 -22.33 14.14
CA SER A 43 22.66 -23.41 14.27
C SER A 43 22.08 -24.80 14.05
N TYR A 44 20.83 -24.92 13.55
CA TYR A 44 20.21 -26.21 13.34
C TYR A 44 20.82 -26.92 12.14
N ASP A 45 21.25 -28.17 12.34
CA ASP A 45 21.77 -29.05 11.32
C ASP A 45 20.87 -30.30 11.24
N PRO A 46 20.17 -30.53 10.12
CA PRO A 46 19.26 -31.66 9.97
C PRO A 46 19.99 -32.99 9.75
N GLY A 47 21.29 -32.97 9.45
CA GLY A 47 22.09 -34.15 9.07
C GLY A 47 21.77 -34.69 7.66
N ASP A 48 20.50 -34.67 7.27
CA ASP A 48 20.00 -34.93 5.91
C ASP A 48 19.23 -33.71 5.40
N ASP A 49 19.76 -33.06 4.37
CA ASP A 49 19.20 -31.83 3.80
C ASP A 49 17.80 -32.05 3.18
N GLU A 50 17.50 -33.26 2.69
CA GLU A 50 16.17 -33.58 2.14
C GLU A 50 15.09 -33.59 3.21
N LEU A 51 15.48 -33.76 4.48
CA LEU A 51 14.58 -33.84 5.62
C LEU A 51 14.42 -32.50 6.36
N TYR A 52 15.19 -31.47 5.99
CA TYR A 52 15.23 -30.17 6.69
C TYR A 52 13.84 -29.59 6.93
N ASP A 53 13.00 -29.52 5.89
CA ASP A 53 11.65 -28.94 5.96
C ASP A 53 10.73 -29.69 6.93
N LEU A 54 10.97 -30.99 7.15
CA LEU A 54 10.18 -31.84 8.03
C LEU A 54 10.68 -31.79 9.49
N THR A 55 11.99 -31.68 9.69
CA THR A 55 12.60 -31.75 11.02
C THR A 55 12.75 -30.39 11.70
N ILE A 56 12.89 -29.30 10.92
CA ILE A 56 13.01 -27.93 11.47
C ILE A 56 11.80 -27.55 12.32
N ASP A 57 10.59 -27.94 11.91
CA ASP A 57 9.36 -27.63 12.64
C ASP A 57 9.25 -28.45 13.94
N GLN A 58 9.71 -29.70 13.92
CA GLN A 58 9.75 -30.53 15.13
C GLN A 58 10.78 -30.00 16.12
N TYR A 59 11.96 -29.62 15.61
CA TYR A 59 13.01 -29.00 16.40
C TYR A 59 12.53 -27.69 17.03
N ARG A 60 11.90 -26.81 16.24
CA ARG A 60 11.29 -25.57 16.73
C ARG A 60 10.27 -25.81 17.84
N LYS A 61 9.35 -26.76 17.68
CA LYS A 61 8.38 -27.12 18.73
C LYS A 61 9.06 -27.62 20.01
N SER A 62 10.16 -28.38 19.88
CA SER A 62 10.95 -28.84 21.03
C SER A 62 11.62 -27.69 21.79
N LEU A 63 12.02 -26.63 21.07
CA LEU A 63 12.57 -25.41 21.65
C LEU A 63 11.48 -24.60 22.35
N GLU A 64 10.33 -24.40 21.68
CA GLU A 64 9.19 -23.64 22.22
C GLU A 64 8.60 -24.27 23.49
N SER A 65 8.63 -25.60 23.60
CA SER A 65 8.21 -26.34 24.81
C SER A 65 9.12 -26.08 26.03
N ARG A 66 10.44 -25.97 25.80
CA ARG A 66 11.44 -25.74 26.86
C ARG A 66 11.64 -24.27 27.18
N TYR A 67 11.62 -23.43 26.15
CA TYR A 67 11.85 -21.99 26.20
C TYR A 67 10.64 -21.29 25.59
N PRO A 68 9.59 -20.98 26.36
CA PRO A 68 8.44 -20.28 25.82
C PRO A 68 8.85 -18.88 25.33
N ILE A 69 8.47 -18.56 24.09
CA ILE A 69 8.74 -17.25 23.46
C ILE A 69 8.10 -16.13 24.30
N ILE A 70 6.89 -16.38 24.81
CA ILE A 70 6.12 -15.41 25.59
C ILE A 70 5.51 -16.11 26.81
N CYS A 71 5.74 -15.58 28.01
CA CYS A 71 5.08 -16.06 29.23
C CYS A 71 3.64 -15.52 29.35
N SER A 72 2.79 -16.15 30.15
CA SER A 72 1.37 -15.78 30.31
C SER A 72 1.15 -14.31 30.71
N LYS A 73 2.06 -13.73 31.49
CA LYS A 73 2.03 -12.31 31.88
C LYS A 73 2.31 -11.40 30.69
N CYS A 74 3.38 -11.67 29.94
CA CYS A 74 3.73 -10.89 28.76
C CYS A 74 2.69 -11.03 27.66
N ALA A 75 2.09 -12.22 27.49
CA ALA A 75 1.07 -12.46 26.46
C ALA A 75 -0.14 -11.52 26.62
N LYS A 76 -0.59 -11.26 27.86
CA LYS A 76 -1.67 -10.31 28.14
C LYS A 76 -1.28 -8.88 27.75
N ASN A 77 -0.09 -8.45 28.15
CA ASN A 77 0.42 -7.10 27.84
C ASN A 77 0.55 -6.90 26.33
N VAL A 78 1.16 -7.88 25.63
CA VAL A 78 1.31 -7.88 24.17
C VAL A 78 -0.04 -7.78 23.47
N ASN A 79 -1.03 -8.57 23.89
CA ASN A 79 -2.36 -8.54 23.27
C ASN A 79 -3.07 -7.20 23.47
N ASN A 80 -2.95 -6.59 24.65
CA ASN A 80 -3.53 -5.28 24.92
C ASN A 80 -2.90 -4.20 24.01
N GLU A 81 -1.57 -4.19 23.91
CA GLU A 81 -0.83 -3.29 23.03
C GLU A 81 -1.18 -3.50 21.55
N LEU A 82 -1.23 -4.76 21.10
CA LEU A 82 -1.63 -5.11 19.74
C LEU A 82 -3.03 -4.63 19.41
N GLN A 83 -3.99 -4.80 20.33
CA GLN A 83 -5.37 -4.34 20.12
C GLN A 83 -5.45 -2.82 19.96
N GLN A 84 -4.75 -2.07 20.81
CA GLN A 84 -4.68 -0.62 20.71
C GLN A 84 -4.06 -0.17 19.38
N GLN A 85 -2.92 -0.75 19.00
CA GLN A 85 -2.25 -0.41 17.75
C GLN A 85 -3.08 -0.80 16.51
N ASN A 86 -3.75 -1.96 16.54
CA ASN A 86 -4.61 -2.41 15.46
C ASN A 86 -5.78 -1.46 15.18
N TYR A 87 -6.39 -0.89 16.23
CA TYR A 87 -7.43 0.13 16.07
C TYR A 87 -6.91 1.33 15.28
N HIS A 88 -5.75 1.86 15.65
CA HIS A 88 -5.16 3.01 14.98
C HIS A 88 -4.74 2.72 13.53
N ILE A 89 -4.21 1.53 13.25
CA ILE A 89 -3.83 1.11 11.90
C ILE A 89 -5.06 1.03 10.99
N LYS A 90 -6.12 0.36 11.44
CA LYS A 90 -7.38 0.23 10.68
C LYS A 90 -7.95 1.60 10.33
N THR A 91 -8.02 2.50 11.31
CA THR A 91 -8.51 3.86 11.09
C THR A 91 -7.64 4.63 10.10
N ARG A 92 -6.31 4.52 10.18
CA ARG A 92 -5.41 5.18 9.22
C ARG A 92 -5.59 4.66 7.79
N ILE A 93 -5.67 3.35 7.62
CA ILE A 93 -5.87 2.72 6.30
C ILE A 93 -7.19 3.20 5.69
N LEU A 94 -8.27 3.20 6.47
CA LEU A 94 -9.57 3.67 6.00
C LEU A 94 -9.52 5.14 5.57
N ASN A 95 -8.92 6.01 6.39
CA ASN A 95 -8.79 7.43 6.05
C ASN A 95 -7.97 7.65 4.78
N TYR A 96 -6.88 6.90 4.60
CA TYR A 96 -6.07 6.96 3.40
C TYR A 96 -6.87 6.58 2.15
N GLN A 97 -7.65 5.49 2.22
CA GLN A 97 -8.52 5.05 1.11
C GLN A 97 -9.60 6.10 0.78
N LEU A 98 -10.20 6.72 1.80
CA LEU A 98 -11.19 7.79 1.61
C LEU A 98 -10.58 9.03 0.95
N GLN A 99 -9.37 9.43 1.35
CA GLN A 99 -8.68 10.55 0.69
C GLN A 99 -8.33 10.22 -0.76
N GLN A 100 -7.91 8.98 -1.02
CA GLN A 100 -7.58 8.54 -2.37
C GLN A 100 -8.82 8.53 -3.28
N SER A 101 -9.97 8.06 -2.80
CA SER A 101 -11.21 8.05 -3.61
C SER A 101 -11.65 9.47 -3.96
N VAL A 102 -11.62 10.40 -3.02
CA VAL A 102 -11.94 11.83 -3.26
C VAL A 102 -11.04 12.42 -4.34
N ASN A 103 -9.74 12.16 -4.27
CA ASN A 103 -8.78 12.65 -5.26
C ASN A 103 -9.01 12.04 -6.66
N GLN A 104 -9.39 10.76 -6.73
CA GLN A 104 -9.73 10.09 -8.00
C GLN A 104 -10.98 10.70 -8.65
N PHE A 105 -12.04 10.99 -7.87
CA PHE A 105 -13.26 11.61 -8.40
C PHE A 105 -12.98 13.00 -9.00
N ASN A 106 -12.15 13.82 -8.35
CA ASN A 106 -11.74 15.13 -8.88
C ASN A 106 -10.95 15.02 -10.20
N SER A 107 -10.15 13.95 -10.37
CA SER A 107 -9.41 13.73 -11.61
C SER A 107 -10.32 13.36 -12.80
N TYR A 108 -11.44 12.68 -12.55
CA TYR A 108 -12.38 12.28 -13.60
C TYR A 108 -13.19 13.45 -14.17
N GLN A 109 -13.51 14.47 -13.37
CA GLN A 109 -14.24 15.66 -13.83
C GLN A 109 -13.47 16.42 -14.93
N ASN A 110 -12.17 16.64 -14.73
CA ASN A 110 -11.35 17.36 -15.72
C ASN A 110 -11.14 16.53 -17.00
N LEU A 111 -11.02 15.21 -16.88
CA LEU A 111 -10.84 14.32 -18.03
C LEU A 111 -12.08 14.32 -18.95
N SER A 112 -13.29 14.35 -18.37
CA SER A 112 -14.55 14.44 -19.13
C SER A 112 -14.65 15.72 -19.98
N PHE A 113 -14.19 16.85 -19.46
CA PHE A 113 -14.21 18.12 -20.20
C PHE A 113 -13.26 18.10 -21.41
N PHE A 114 -12.05 17.54 -21.26
CA PHE A 114 -11.11 17.40 -22.38
C PHE A 114 -11.67 16.51 -23.50
N PHE A 115 -12.31 15.40 -23.17
CA PHE A 115 -12.93 14.53 -24.18
C PHE A 115 -14.08 15.22 -24.93
N LEU A 116 -14.92 16.00 -24.24
CA LEU A 116 -15.99 16.76 -24.86
C LEU A 116 -15.42 17.78 -25.86
N LEU A 117 -14.37 18.51 -25.46
CA LEU A 117 -13.73 19.53 -26.28
C LEU A 117 -13.07 18.92 -27.53
N ILE A 118 -12.36 17.80 -27.37
CA ILE A 118 -11.78 17.04 -28.50
C ILE A 118 -12.88 16.59 -29.47
N TRP A 119 -14.00 16.09 -28.96
CA TRP A 119 -15.11 15.63 -29.78
C TRP A 119 -15.74 16.78 -30.58
N LEU A 120 -15.92 17.96 -29.97
CA LEU A 120 -16.44 19.14 -30.67
C LEU A 120 -15.51 19.59 -31.81
N PHE A 121 -14.20 19.60 -31.58
CA PHE A 121 -13.23 19.94 -32.63
C PHE A 121 -13.25 18.93 -33.78
N ALA A 122 -13.31 17.63 -33.46
CA ALA A 122 -13.40 16.59 -34.48
C ALA A 122 -14.65 16.76 -35.36
N MET A 123 -15.81 16.98 -34.75
CA MET A 123 -17.07 17.19 -35.49
C MET A 123 -17.04 18.47 -36.33
N SER A 124 -16.52 19.57 -35.78
CA SER A 124 -16.38 20.83 -36.52
C SER A 124 -15.49 20.69 -37.75
N TYR A 125 -14.38 19.95 -37.63
CA TYR A 125 -13.45 19.72 -38.72
C TYR A 125 -14.08 18.90 -39.85
N ILE A 126 -14.84 17.85 -39.52
CA ILE A 126 -15.55 17.02 -40.49
C ILE A 126 -16.54 17.87 -41.30
N ILE A 127 -17.38 18.65 -40.62
CA ILE A 127 -18.37 19.50 -41.28
C ILE A 127 -17.69 20.50 -42.22
N PHE A 128 -16.59 21.12 -41.78
CA PHE A 128 -15.82 22.01 -42.61
C PHE A 128 -15.32 21.29 -43.88
N PHE A 129 -14.68 20.13 -43.74
CA PHE A 129 -14.17 19.37 -44.88
C PHE A 129 -15.28 18.99 -45.89
N ASP A 130 -16.44 18.57 -45.41
CA ASP A 130 -17.58 18.21 -46.26
C ASP A 130 -18.12 19.43 -47.04
N THR A 131 -18.21 20.60 -46.39
CA THR A 131 -18.66 21.83 -47.06
C THR A 131 -17.71 22.30 -48.17
N TYR A 132 -16.39 22.21 -47.96
CA TYR A 132 -15.40 22.57 -48.97
C TYR A 132 -15.47 21.62 -50.16
N THR A 133 -15.57 20.33 -49.89
CA THR A 133 -15.71 19.29 -50.93
C THR A 133 -16.93 19.56 -51.81
N LEU A 134 -18.09 19.82 -51.20
CA LEU A 134 -19.31 20.15 -51.94
C LEU A 134 -19.17 21.44 -52.75
N ALA A 135 -18.54 22.48 -52.21
CA ALA A 135 -18.30 23.74 -52.92
C ALA A 135 -17.44 23.54 -54.18
N TYR A 136 -16.36 22.75 -54.09
CA TYR A 136 -15.54 22.42 -55.25
C TYR A 136 -16.31 21.68 -56.33
N HIS A 137 -17.16 20.71 -55.95
CA HIS A 137 -17.99 19.99 -56.90
C HIS A 137 -19.02 20.90 -57.59
N ILE A 138 -19.67 21.79 -56.83
CA ILE A 138 -20.63 22.75 -57.39
C ILE A 138 -19.93 23.71 -58.37
N TYR A 139 -18.76 24.24 -57.98
CA TYR A 139 -17.98 25.11 -58.84
C TYR A 139 -17.54 24.41 -60.13
N GLY A 140 -17.09 23.16 -60.03
CA GLY A 140 -16.73 22.32 -61.18
C GLY A 140 -17.90 22.14 -62.15
N MET A 141 -19.08 21.77 -61.65
CA MET A 141 -20.29 21.59 -62.46
C MET A 141 -20.72 22.89 -63.18
N ILE A 142 -20.69 24.02 -62.47
CA ILE A 142 -21.03 25.33 -63.06
C ILE A 142 -20.02 25.72 -64.15
N SER A 143 -18.73 25.51 -63.91
CA SER A 143 -17.68 25.82 -64.88
C SER A 143 -17.75 24.94 -66.13
N PHE A 144 -18.14 23.67 -65.99
CA PHE A 144 -18.29 22.73 -67.10
C PHE A 144 -19.49 23.08 -67.98
N GLN A 145 -20.61 23.53 -67.39
CA GLN A 145 -21.81 23.97 -68.13
C GLN A 145 -21.57 25.28 -68.93
N SER A 146 -20.51 26.02 -68.59
CA SER A 146 -20.17 27.32 -69.20
C SER A 146 -19.24 27.20 -70.43
N PHE A 147 -18.87 25.98 -70.80
CA PHE A 147 -18.06 25.61 -71.97
C PHE A 147 -18.89 24.80 -72.96
#